data_AF-A0A3P7MBV7-F1
#
_entry.id   AF-A0A3P7MBV7-F1
#
_cell.length_a   1.000
_cell.length_b   1.000
_cell.length_c   1.000
_cell.angle_alpha   90.00
_cell.angle_beta   90.00
_cell.angle_gamma   90.00
#
_symmetry.space_group_name_H-M   'P 1'
#
loop_
_entity.id
_entity.type
_entity.pdbx_description
1 polymer ?
#
loop_
_entity_poly.entity_id
_entity_poly.type
_entity_poly.pdbx_seq_one_letter_code
_entity_poly.pdbx_strand_id
1 'polypeptide(L)'
;MLMCISDNDTSLILRDIFASYDKRVIPFTDGPVVINMTIVLGILVEVRENEQLAAYVISHTQRWYDRRLRWDPSHYRGQKEVIVPQSMVWIPKLFVYNR
;
A
#
# COMPACT_ATOMS: atom_id res chain seq x y z
N MET A 1 13.91 -17.10 -17.53
CA MET A 1 12.71 -17.94 -17.63
C MET A 1 11.57 -17.16 -17.00
N LEU A 2 10.87 -16.33 -17.78
CA LEU A 2 9.69 -15.59 -17.31
C LEU A 2 8.46 -16.47 -17.58
N MET A 3 7.74 -16.80 -16.53
CA MET A 3 6.49 -17.57 -16.60
C MET A 3 5.34 -16.61 -16.93
N CYS A 4 4.52 -16.98 -17.92
CA CYS A 4 3.32 -16.28 -18.37
C CYS A 4 2.30 -16.05 -17.24
N ILE A 5 1.55 -14.94 -17.26
CA ILE A 5 0.32 -14.81 -16.45
C ILE A 5 -0.84 -14.57 -17.41
N SER A 6 -1.88 -15.40 -17.28
CA SER A 6 -3.16 -15.25 -17.95
C SER A 6 -3.79 -13.90 -17.59
N ASP A 7 -3.64 -12.93 -18.48
CA ASP A 7 -4.00 -11.51 -18.32
C ASP A 7 -5.50 -11.26 -18.06
N ASN A 8 -6.35 -12.24 -18.37
CA ASN A 8 -7.79 -12.08 -18.36
C ASN A 8 -8.39 -11.98 -16.95
N ASP A 9 -7.96 -12.78 -15.98
CA ASP A 9 -8.64 -12.82 -14.68
C ASP A 9 -8.23 -11.64 -13.78
N THR A 10 -6.95 -11.24 -13.82
CA THR A 10 -6.47 -10.04 -13.11
C THR A 10 -7.15 -8.79 -13.63
N SER A 11 -7.23 -8.62 -14.96
CA SER A 11 -7.90 -7.46 -15.56
C SER A 11 -9.40 -7.40 -15.23
N LEU A 12 -10.07 -8.55 -15.11
CA LEU A 12 -11.46 -8.63 -14.64
C LEU A 12 -11.61 -8.18 -13.18
N ILE A 13 -10.79 -8.68 -12.26
CA ILE A 13 -10.79 -8.23 -10.86
C ILE A 13 -10.58 -6.72 -10.79
N LEU A 14 -9.58 -6.21 -11.52
CA LEU A 14 -9.27 -4.79 -11.53
C LEU A 14 -10.45 -3.97 -12.05
N ARG A 15 -11.07 -4.38 -13.15
CA ARG A 15 -12.25 -3.70 -13.70
C ARG A 15 -13.40 -3.67 -12.69
N ASP A 16 -13.72 -4.81 -12.08
CA ASP A 16 -14.89 -4.96 -11.22
C ASP A 16 -14.70 -4.21 -9.88
N ILE A 17 -13.52 -4.30 -9.26
CA ILE A 17 -13.20 -3.61 -8.01
C ILE A 17 -13.06 -2.11 -8.22
N PHE A 18 -12.31 -1.68 -9.25
CA PHE A 18 -12.02 -0.26 -9.43
C PHE A 18 -13.14 0.54 -10.13
N ALA A 19 -14.17 -0.12 -10.69
CA ALA A 19 -15.31 0.58 -11.30
C ALA A 19 -16.05 1.54 -10.34
N SER A 20 -16.07 1.22 -9.04
CA SER A 20 -16.75 2.03 -8.01
C SER A 20 -15.82 2.47 -6.87
N TYR A 21 -14.52 2.19 -6.99
CA TYR A 21 -13.55 2.51 -5.95
C TYR A 21 -13.07 3.97 -6.06
N ASP A 22 -13.47 4.82 -5.12
CA ASP A 22 -12.90 6.15 -4.96
C ASP A 22 -11.78 6.16 -3.92
N LYS A 23 -10.53 6.26 -4.39
CA LYS A 23 -9.33 6.34 -3.54
C LYS A 23 -9.25 7.58 -2.65
N ARG A 24 -10.08 8.61 -2.90
CA ARG A 24 -10.11 9.83 -2.07
C ARG A 24 -10.87 9.61 -0.77
N VAL A 25 -11.68 8.56 -0.71
CA VAL A 25 -12.50 8.21 0.44
C VAL A 25 -11.73 7.24 1.33
N ILE A 26 -11.59 7.60 2.61
CA ILE A 26 -10.95 6.76 3.64
C ILE A 26 -11.71 5.42 3.72
N PRO A 27 -11.00 4.28 3.84
CA PRO A 27 -11.63 2.98 3.97
C PRO A 27 -12.70 2.97 5.04
N PHE A 28 -13.91 2.52 4.68
CA PHE A 28 -15.01 2.41 5.62
C PHE A 28 -14.78 1.20 6.55
N THR A 29 -14.72 1.47 7.84
CA THR A 29 -14.58 0.46 8.90
C THR A 29 -15.54 0.81 10.03
N ASP A 30 -15.90 -0.16 10.87
CA ASP A 30 -16.79 0.04 12.03
C ASP A 30 -16.07 0.78 13.20
N GLY A 31 -15.03 1.57 12.89
CA GLY A 31 -14.11 2.19 13.84
C GLY A 31 -12.96 2.93 13.13
N PRO A 32 -11.80 3.12 13.78
CA PRO A 32 -10.63 3.70 13.10
C PRO A 32 -10.03 2.72 12.08
N VAL A 33 -9.34 3.26 11.06
CA VAL A 33 -8.50 2.47 10.17
C VAL A 33 -7.20 2.13 10.91
N VAL A 34 -6.96 0.84 11.11
CA VAL A 34 -5.73 0.35 11.74
C VAL A 34 -4.63 0.22 10.67
N ILE A 35 -3.49 0.87 10.91
CA ILE A 35 -2.33 0.84 10.02
C ILE A 35 -1.20 0.12 10.75
N ASN A 36 -0.88 -1.09 10.30
CA ASN A 36 0.26 -1.84 10.79
C ASN A 36 1.50 -1.41 10.02
N MET A 37 2.41 -0.74 10.70
CA MET A 37 3.61 -0.18 10.10
C MET A 37 4.86 -0.85 10.65
N THR A 38 5.80 -1.16 9.77
CA THR A 38 7.16 -1.56 10.13
C THR A 38 8.11 -0.53 9.56
N ILE A 39 8.96 0.03 10.41
CA ILE A 39 10.01 0.96 10.00
C ILE A 39 11.34 0.27 10.26
N VAL A 40 12.19 0.28 9.25
CA VAL A 40 13.57 -0.20 9.34
C VAL A 40 14.47 1.01 9.15
N LEU A 41 15.19 1.37 10.21
CA LEU A 41 16.25 2.36 10.11
C LEU A 41 17.39 1.75 9.29
N GLY A 42 17.68 2.37 8.14
CA GLY A 42 18.74 1.93 7.26
C GLY A 42 20.05 2.62 7.62
N ILE A 43 20.45 3.58 6.80
CA ILE A 43 21.79 4.16 6.80
C ILE A 43 21.75 5.57 7.38
N LEU A 44 22.77 5.92 8.17
CA LEU A 44 23.11 7.29 8.51
C LEU A 44 23.88 7.92 7.34
N VAL A 45 23.28 8.90 6.69
CA VAL A 45 23.82 9.57 5.50
C VAL A 45 24.78 10.68 5.88
N GLU A 46 24.39 11.52 6.83
CA GLU A 46 25.15 12.70 7.22
C GLU A 46 24.87 13.03 8.68
N VAL A 47 25.89 13.52 9.39
CA VAL A 47 25.74 14.14 10.71
C VAL A 47 26.45 15.49 10.68
N ARG A 48 25.72 16.53 11.06
CA ARG A 48 26.25 17.86 11.34
C ARG A 48 26.03 18.15 12.81
N GLU A 49 27.03 17.82 13.61
CA GLU A 49 26.94 17.91 15.08
C GLU A 49 26.69 19.34 15.56
N ASN A 50 27.39 20.32 14.96
CA ASN A 50 27.20 21.75 15.27
C ASN A 50 25.79 22.26 14.94
N GLU A 51 25.10 21.62 13.99
CA GLU A 51 23.73 21.96 13.57
C GLU A 51 22.67 21.03 14.18
N GLN A 52 23.09 20.03 14.98
CA GLN A 52 22.25 18.96 15.52
C GLN A 52 21.41 18.24 14.47
N LEU A 53 21.92 18.14 13.24
CA LEU A 53 21.22 17.55 12.11
C LEU A 53 21.80 16.17 11.79
N ALA A 54 20.93 15.19 11.66
CA ALA A 54 21.29 13.86 11.17
C ALA A 54 20.32 13.40 10.08
N ALA A 55 20.85 13.02 8.93
CA ALA A 55 20.09 12.53 7.79
C ALA A 55 20.15 11.00 7.75
N TYR A 56 18.99 10.34 7.63
CA TYR A 56 18.89 8.89 7.58
C TYR A 56 18.06 8.43 6.39
N VAL A 57 18.44 7.28 5.81
CA VAL A 57 17.56 6.52 4.92
C VAL A 57 16.75 5.55 5.76
N ILE A 58 15.43 5.66 5.70
CA ILE A 58 14.50 4.72 6.32
C ILE A 58 13.75 3.93 5.25
N SER A 59 13.56 2.65 5.49
CA SER A 59 12.57 1.85 4.76
C SER A 59 11.33 1.68 5.63
N HIS A 60 10.16 1.69 5.03
CA HIS A 60 8.92 1.43 5.76
C HIS A 60 7.97 0.57 4.93
N THR A 61 7.20 -0.26 5.62
CA THR A 61 6.13 -1.07 5.04
C THR A 61 4.85 -0.79 5.82
N GLN A 62 3.75 -0.59 5.10
CA GLN A 62 2.42 -0.35 5.66
C GLN A 62 1.49 -1.47 5.24
N ARG A 63 0.67 -1.93 6.19
CA ARG A 63 -0.43 -2.86 5.95
C ARG A 63 -1.69 -2.30 6.57
N TRP A 64 -2.74 -2.22 5.77
CA TRP A 64 -4.07 -1.79 6.19
C TRP A 64 -5.11 -2.66 5.48
N TYR A 65 -6.35 -2.57 5.93
CA TYR A 65 -7.47 -3.32 5.37
C TYR A 65 -8.53 -2.37 4.80
N ASP A 66 -8.97 -2.63 3.57
CA ASP A 66 -10.08 -1.93 2.92
C ASP A 66 -11.09 -2.95 2.41
N ARG A 67 -12.29 -2.96 3.00
CA ARG A 67 -13.37 -3.89 2.64
C ARG A 67 -13.79 -3.78 1.17
N ARG A 68 -13.60 -2.62 0.56
CA ARG A 68 -13.97 -2.35 -0.85
C ARG A 68 -13.03 -3.01 -1.85
N LEU A 69 -11.83 -3.41 -1.43
CA LEU A 69 -10.84 -4.12 -2.25
C LEU A 69 -10.94 -5.64 -2.10
N ARG A 70 -12.06 -6.15 -1.60
CA ARG A 70 -12.30 -7.59 -1.41
C ARG A 70 -13.02 -8.18 -2.63
N TRP A 71 -12.60 -9.37 -3.03
CA TRP A 71 -13.34 -10.24 -3.94
C TRP A 71 -13.42 -11.67 -3.38
N ASP A 72 -14.26 -12.52 -3.98
CA ASP A 72 -14.25 -13.96 -3.75
C ASP A 72 -13.30 -14.62 -4.76
N PRO A 73 -12.19 -15.24 -4.31
CA PRO A 73 -11.27 -15.95 -5.19
C PRO A 73 -11.94 -17.02 -6.06
N SER A 74 -13.05 -17.62 -5.61
CA SER A 74 -13.76 -18.67 -6.36
C SER A 74 -14.27 -18.18 -7.72
N HIS A 75 -14.62 -16.89 -7.82
CA HIS A 75 -15.06 -16.26 -9.07
C HIS A 75 -13.91 -15.96 -10.04
N TYR A 76 -12.67 -15.98 -9.56
CA TYR A 76 -11.48 -15.59 -10.33
C TYR A 76 -10.37 -16.64 -10.24
N ARG A 77 -10.74 -17.92 -10.45
CA ARG A 77 -9.82 -19.09 -10.49
C ARG A 77 -8.89 -19.23 -9.29
N GLY A 78 -9.34 -18.79 -8.11
CA GLY A 78 -8.58 -18.85 -6.88
C GLY A 78 -7.55 -17.73 -6.71
N GLN A 79 -7.57 -16.69 -7.54
CA GLN A 79 -6.68 -15.53 -7.38
C GLN A 79 -6.99 -14.83 -6.06
N LYS A 80 -5.97 -14.70 -5.18
CA LYS A 80 -6.12 -14.09 -3.84
C LYS A 80 -5.44 -12.73 -3.70
N GLU A 81 -4.51 -12.42 -4.59
CA GLU A 81 -3.68 -11.21 -4.51
C GLU A 81 -3.51 -10.60 -5.90
N VAL A 82 -3.49 -9.27 -5.98
CA VAL A 82 -3.18 -8.53 -7.21
C VAL A 82 -2.29 -7.36 -6.83
N ILE A 83 -1.27 -7.09 -7.65
CA ILE A 83 -0.38 -5.95 -7.48
C ILE A 83 -0.86 -4.81 -8.36
N VAL A 84 -1.01 -3.62 -7.78
CA VAL A 84 -1.44 -2.41 -8.50
C VAL A 84 -0.50 -1.24 -8.19
N PRO A 85 -0.42 -0.25 -9.10
CA PRO A 85 0.21 1.02 -8.78
C PRO A 85 -0.41 1.67 -7.54
N GLN A 86 0.43 2.26 -6.71
CA GLN A 86 0.01 3.02 -5.52
C GLN A 86 -1.03 4.12 -5.85
N SER A 87 -0.97 4.69 -7.05
CA SER A 87 -1.88 5.73 -7.51
C SER A 87 -3.34 5.28 -7.67
N MET A 88 -3.63 3.97 -7.65
CA MET A 88 -4.99 3.43 -7.81
C MET A 88 -5.74 3.23 -6.49
N VAL A 89 -5.03 3.13 -5.37
CA VAL A 89 -5.62 2.79 -4.07
C VAL A 89 -5.53 3.96 -3.09
N TRP A 90 -6.40 3.98 -2.08
CA TRP A 90 -6.21 4.86 -0.93
C TRP A 90 -4.95 4.42 -0.17
N ILE A 91 -4.11 5.38 0.23
CA ILE A 91 -2.89 5.15 0.99
C ILE A 91 -2.89 6.10 2.19
N PRO A 92 -2.64 5.61 3.42
CA PRO A 92 -2.55 6.48 4.58
C PRO A 92 -1.35 7.42 4.45
N LYS A 93 -1.57 8.71 4.67
CA LYS A 93 -0.49 9.70 4.63
C LYS A 93 0.45 9.50 5.82
N LEU A 94 1.75 9.43 5.54
CA LEU A 94 2.82 9.40 6.54
C LEU A 94 3.61 10.70 6.44
N PHE A 95 3.85 11.35 7.58
CA PHE A 95 4.67 12.55 7.67
C PHE A 95 5.71 12.38 8.77
N VAL A 96 6.91 12.93 8.53
CA VAL A 96 7.97 13.05 9.54
C VAL A 96 7.90 14.46 10.09
N TYR A 97 7.64 14.58 11.39
CA TYR A 97 7.42 15.88 12.04
C TYR A 97 8.71 16.65 12.32
N ASN A 98 9.82 15.94 12.54
CA ASN A 98 11.11 16.59 12.79
C ASN A 98 11.81 16.81 11.44
N ARG A 99 12.05 18.07 11.10
CA ARG A 99 12.85 18.49 9.95
C ARG A 99 14.17 19.07 10.44
#